data_AF-A0A540WJJ8-F1
#
_entry.id   AF-A0A540WJJ8-F1
#
_cell.length_a   1.000
_cell.length_b   1.000
_cell.length_c   1.000
_cell.angle_alpha   90.00
_cell.angle_beta   90.00
_cell.angle_gamma   90.00
#
_symmetry.space_group_name_H-M   'P 1'
#
loop_
_entity.id
_entity.type
_entity.pdbx_description
1 polymer ?
#
loop_
_entity_poly.entity_id
_entity_poly.type
_entity_poly.pdbx_seq_one_letter_code
_entity_poly.pdbx_strand_id
1 'polypeptide(L)'
;PMASSPGVALPPPAPAEKESSPVKRAPFPMPPPAESTSRKPKTLASRPSWPPSPWAGFLKTCAGASAAAALSLGCPGAQVRPEPGDCPSEARDFMFNRDQKRGLRLRPGYSVMLTLDIRQPGDIGEAGSYADGPVTGVVNISDVRGLPEGTRLSGYLWTGGEVLVGRYTEAHLLDGRTVPVCIVLGKRGYVEKEDWSKPGAAVVGRSLPAYPVDRWP
;
A
#
# COMPACT_ATOMS: atom_id res chain seq x y z
N PRO A 1 74.93 11.14 7.78
CA PRO A 1 74.45 12.19 6.84
C PRO A 1 72.92 12.12 6.72
N MET A 2 72.24 13.10 7.34
CA MET A 2 70.78 13.29 7.26
C MET A 2 70.36 13.54 5.81
N ALA A 3 69.40 12.76 5.31
CA ALA A 3 68.68 13.06 4.08
C ALA A 3 67.28 13.55 4.46
N SER A 4 66.99 14.77 4.01
CA SER A 4 65.83 15.60 4.33
C SER A 4 64.57 15.13 3.59
N SER A 5 63.42 15.19 4.27
CA SER A 5 62.07 14.91 3.74
C SER A 5 61.66 15.91 2.64
N PRO A 6 60.94 15.48 1.59
CA PRO A 6 60.24 16.41 0.70
C PRO A 6 58.90 16.86 1.33
N GLY A 7 58.73 18.18 1.39
CA GLY A 7 57.60 18.86 2.02
C GLY A 7 56.28 18.65 1.29
N VAL A 8 55.23 18.48 2.09
CA VAL A 8 53.83 18.46 1.70
C VAL A 8 53.40 19.89 1.35
N ALA A 9 52.95 20.12 0.12
CA ALA A 9 52.34 21.39 -0.27
C ALA A 9 50.88 21.43 0.24
N LEU A 10 50.58 22.39 1.10
CA LEU A 10 49.23 22.72 1.57
C LEU A 10 48.47 23.52 0.49
N PRO A 11 47.16 23.26 0.28
CA PRO A 11 46.32 24.11 -0.56
C PRO A 11 46.07 25.48 0.11
N PRO A 12 45.87 26.56 -0.67
CA PRO A 12 45.68 27.91 -0.15
C PRO A 12 44.35 28.06 0.62
N PRO A 13 44.31 28.96 1.62
CA PRO A 13 43.10 29.19 2.42
C PRO A 13 42.01 29.88 1.59
N ALA A 14 40.78 29.40 1.74
CA ALA A 14 39.58 30.07 1.24
C ALA A 14 39.39 31.40 1.99
N PRO A 15 39.11 32.53 1.32
CA PRO A 15 38.79 33.77 2.01
C PRO A 15 37.40 33.70 2.65
N ALA A 16 37.36 34.03 3.94
CA ALA A 16 36.15 34.15 4.74
C ALA A 16 35.35 35.43 4.41
N GLU A 17 34.04 35.28 4.52
CA GLU A 17 33.01 36.25 4.91
C GLU A 17 33.16 37.74 4.56
N LYS A 18 32.21 38.23 3.76
CA LYS A 18 31.72 39.60 3.85
C LYS A 18 30.23 39.57 4.15
N GLU A 19 29.92 39.74 5.42
CA GLU A 19 28.61 40.04 5.95
C GLU A 19 28.10 41.38 5.36
N SER A 20 26.88 41.37 4.83
CA SER A 20 26.14 42.61 4.55
C SER A 20 24.63 42.35 4.73
N SER A 21 24.10 42.81 5.85
CA SER A 21 22.66 42.94 6.14
C SER A 21 22.10 44.28 5.61
N PRO A 22 20.79 44.58 5.72
CA PRO A 22 19.66 43.99 5.02
C PRO A 22 18.96 45.05 4.14
N VAL A 23 18.64 44.74 2.87
CA VAL A 23 17.82 45.65 2.05
C VAL A 23 16.34 45.41 2.35
N LYS A 24 15.70 46.45 2.92
CA LYS A 24 14.25 46.57 3.12
C LYS A 24 13.48 46.28 1.82
N ARG A 25 12.69 45.20 1.80
CA ARG A 25 11.70 44.94 0.76
C ARG A 25 10.51 45.89 0.93
N ALA A 26 10.24 46.72 -0.07
CA ALA A 26 8.98 47.44 -0.17
C ALA A 26 7.85 46.45 -0.54
N PRO A 27 6.63 46.61 0.00
CA PRO A 27 5.50 45.74 -0.33
C PRO A 27 4.99 45.99 -1.75
N PHE A 28 4.78 44.93 -2.52
CA PHE A 28 4.03 45.01 -3.77
C PHE A 28 2.53 45.25 -3.49
N PRO A 29 1.84 46.14 -4.23
CA PRO A 29 0.41 46.34 -4.09
C PRO A 29 -0.38 45.11 -4.54
N MET A 30 -1.19 44.53 -3.65
CA MET A 30 -2.18 43.51 -4.00
C MET A 30 -3.45 44.17 -4.57
N PRO A 31 -4.04 43.65 -5.66
CA PRO A 31 -5.39 44.02 -6.06
C PRO A 31 -6.46 43.41 -5.12
N PRO A 32 -7.60 44.11 -4.89
CA PRO A 32 -8.71 43.65 -4.04
C PRO A 32 -9.50 42.47 -4.66
N PRO A 33 -10.26 41.72 -3.84
CA PRO A 33 -10.64 40.34 -4.11
C PRO A 33 -11.80 40.19 -5.11
N ALA A 34 -11.69 39.17 -5.96
CA ALA A 34 -12.80 38.71 -6.80
C ALA A 34 -13.92 38.13 -5.95
N GLU A 35 -15.15 38.55 -6.25
CA GLU A 35 -16.40 38.17 -5.61
C GLU A 35 -16.61 36.65 -5.54
N SER A 36 -17.06 36.21 -4.38
CA SER A 36 -17.46 34.85 -4.08
C SER A 36 -18.73 34.47 -4.85
N THR A 37 -18.57 33.75 -5.97
CA THR A 37 -19.67 32.99 -6.56
C THR A 37 -19.66 31.60 -5.96
N SER A 38 -20.67 31.33 -5.12
CA SER A 38 -20.90 30.06 -4.46
C SER A 38 -21.13 28.97 -5.50
N ARG A 39 -20.09 28.19 -5.83
CA ARG A 39 -20.24 26.94 -6.57
C ARG A 39 -20.52 25.82 -5.58
N LYS A 40 -21.74 25.27 -5.67
CA LYS A 40 -22.16 24.00 -5.05
C LYS A 40 -21.01 22.98 -5.12
N PRO A 41 -20.62 22.34 -4.01
CA PRO A 41 -19.62 21.28 -4.07
C PRO A 41 -20.15 20.17 -4.98
N LYS A 42 -19.40 19.88 -6.05
CA LYS A 42 -19.55 18.64 -6.81
C LYS A 42 -19.48 17.51 -5.80
N THR A 43 -20.54 16.70 -5.75
CA THR A 43 -20.60 15.44 -5.05
C THR A 43 -19.29 14.69 -5.27
N LEU A 44 -18.50 14.56 -4.20
CA LEU A 44 -17.32 13.70 -4.18
C LEU A 44 -17.80 12.33 -4.64
N ALA A 45 -17.23 11.88 -5.76
CA ALA A 45 -17.42 10.52 -6.23
C ALA A 45 -17.18 9.59 -5.04
N SER A 46 -18.19 8.81 -4.70
CA SER A 46 -18.14 7.79 -3.66
C SER A 46 -16.87 6.97 -3.87
N ARG A 47 -16.02 6.91 -2.84
CA ARG A 47 -14.84 6.03 -2.85
C ARG A 47 -15.33 4.62 -3.22
N PRO A 48 -14.64 3.90 -4.13
CA PRO A 48 -15.00 2.52 -4.42
C PRO A 48 -15.03 1.75 -3.10
N SER A 49 -16.19 1.21 -2.75
CA SER A 49 -16.35 0.40 -1.56
C SER A 49 -15.59 -0.89 -1.79
N TRP A 50 -14.52 -1.08 -1.05
CA TRP A 50 -13.85 -2.36 -0.91
C TRP A 50 -14.72 -3.24 0.01
N PRO A 51 -14.97 -4.52 -0.32
CA PRO A 51 -14.43 -5.30 -1.44
C PRO A 51 -15.27 -5.16 -2.73
N PRO A 52 -14.71 -5.46 -3.91
CA PRO A 52 -15.47 -5.61 -5.14
C PRO A 52 -16.52 -6.75 -5.04
N SER A 53 -17.44 -6.74 -6.01
CA SER A 53 -18.86 -7.08 -5.88
C SER A 53 -19.32 -8.54 -5.57
N PRO A 54 -18.51 -9.56 -5.26
CA PRO A 54 -19.07 -10.78 -4.67
C PRO A 54 -19.25 -10.70 -3.15
N TRP A 55 -18.50 -9.84 -2.45
CA TRP A 55 -18.51 -9.81 -0.97
C TRP A 55 -19.79 -9.22 -0.35
N ALA A 56 -20.45 -8.29 -1.06
CA ALA A 56 -21.67 -7.66 -0.59
C ALA A 56 -22.87 -8.62 -0.42
N GLY A 57 -22.73 -9.88 -0.87
CA GLY A 57 -23.78 -10.90 -0.78
C GLY A 57 -24.00 -11.48 0.62
N PHE A 58 -23.07 -11.31 1.56
CA PHE A 58 -23.16 -11.96 2.89
C PHE A 58 -23.98 -11.17 3.94
N LEU A 59 -24.49 -9.97 3.59
CA LEU A 59 -25.26 -9.11 4.51
C LEU A 59 -26.78 -9.12 4.27
N LYS A 60 -27.28 -9.98 3.37
CA LYS A 60 -28.73 -10.06 3.07
C LYS A 60 -29.46 -11.08 3.97
N THR A 61 -29.48 -10.86 5.28
CA THR A 61 -30.55 -11.39 6.17
C THR A 61 -30.54 -10.67 7.51
N CYS A 62 -31.03 -9.43 7.53
CA CYS A 62 -31.55 -8.75 8.73
C CYS A 62 -32.57 -7.70 8.26
N ALA A 63 -33.72 -8.14 7.75
CA ALA A 63 -34.87 -7.28 7.51
C ALA A 63 -35.90 -7.56 8.60
N GLY A 64 -35.96 -6.70 9.61
CA GLY A 64 -36.92 -6.82 10.72
C GLY A 64 -36.80 -5.71 11.75
N ALA A 65 -37.40 -4.56 11.43
CA ALA A 65 -37.94 -3.51 12.32
C ALA A 65 -37.10 -2.96 13.48
N SER A 66 -36.69 -1.68 13.37
CA SER A 66 -37.04 -0.57 14.28
C SER A 66 -36.39 0.74 13.83
N ALA A 67 -37.17 1.82 13.83
CA ALA A 67 -36.79 3.16 13.40
C ALA A 67 -35.95 3.93 14.43
N ALA A 68 -35.32 5.01 13.96
CA ALA A 68 -34.42 5.96 14.64
C ALA A 68 -32.96 5.51 14.78
N ALA A 69 -32.15 5.87 13.78
CA ALA A 69 -30.73 6.10 14.00
C ALA A 69 -30.33 7.38 13.26
N ALA A 70 -29.70 8.29 14.01
CA ALA A 70 -29.08 9.49 13.48
C ALA A 70 -28.20 9.15 12.27
N LEU A 71 -28.15 10.06 11.30
CA LEU A 71 -27.17 10.00 10.21
C LEU A 71 -25.77 10.16 10.83
N SER A 72 -25.24 9.08 11.39
CA SER A 72 -23.81 8.90 11.55
C SER A 72 -23.26 8.95 10.14
N LEU A 73 -22.65 10.08 9.78
CA LEU A 73 -21.54 10.10 8.85
C LEU A 73 -20.48 9.18 9.44
N GLY A 74 -20.68 7.88 9.26
CA GLY A 74 -19.76 6.86 9.72
C GLY A 74 -18.43 7.23 9.09
N CYS A 75 -17.41 7.45 9.94
CA CYS A 75 -16.05 7.26 9.48
C CYS A 75 -16.06 5.97 8.66
N PRO A 76 -15.47 5.92 7.45
CA PRO A 76 -15.30 4.67 6.74
C PRO A 76 -14.54 3.76 7.71
N GLY A 77 -15.29 2.92 8.42
CA GLY A 77 -14.79 2.19 9.56
C GLY A 77 -13.73 1.25 9.03
N ALA A 78 -12.61 1.17 9.76
CA ALA A 78 -11.62 0.12 9.55
C ALA A 78 -12.37 -1.19 9.31
N GLN A 79 -12.16 -1.80 8.14
CA GLN A 79 -12.88 -3.02 7.81
C GLN A 79 -12.41 -4.08 8.79
N VAL A 80 -13.34 -4.78 9.46
CA VAL A 80 -12.94 -5.85 10.37
C VAL A 80 -12.16 -6.91 9.58
N ARG A 81 -11.03 -7.39 10.14
CA ARG A 81 -10.25 -8.48 9.56
C ARG A 81 -11.19 -9.66 9.28
N PRO A 82 -11.31 -10.11 8.02
CA PRO A 82 -12.18 -11.23 7.73
C PRO A 82 -11.65 -12.52 8.34
N GLU A 83 -12.58 -13.37 8.76
CA GLU A 83 -12.29 -14.69 9.28
C GLU A 83 -11.54 -15.57 8.25
N PRO A 84 -10.85 -16.63 8.71
CA PRO A 84 -10.32 -17.68 7.84
C PRO A 84 -11.44 -18.34 7.04
N GLY A 85 -11.16 -18.72 5.80
CA GLY A 85 -12.19 -19.25 4.92
C GLY A 85 -11.67 -19.54 3.52
N ASP A 86 -12.42 -20.31 2.75
CA ASP A 86 -12.01 -20.69 1.40
C ASP A 86 -11.90 -19.48 0.48
N CYS A 87 -10.92 -19.53 -0.42
CA CYS A 87 -10.89 -18.60 -1.52
C CYS A 87 -12.10 -18.79 -2.44
N PRO A 88 -12.63 -17.71 -3.03
CA PRO A 88 -13.65 -17.81 -4.07
C PRO A 88 -13.21 -18.84 -5.13
N SER A 89 -14.15 -19.69 -5.55
CA SER A 89 -13.87 -20.77 -6.52
C SER A 89 -13.27 -20.21 -7.81
N GLU A 90 -13.75 -19.04 -8.25
CA GLU A 90 -13.21 -18.31 -9.41
C GLU A 90 -11.73 -17.94 -9.23
N ALA A 91 -11.35 -17.42 -8.06
CA ALA A 91 -9.96 -17.09 -7.75
C ALA A 91 -9.09 -18.34 -7.75
N ARG A 92 -9.57 -19.44 -7.15
CA ARG A 92 -8.87 -20.72 -7.15
C ARG A 92 -8.68 -21.29 -8.55
N ASP A 93 -9.70 -21.21 -9.40
CA ASP A 93 -9.64 -21.65 -10.79
C ASP A 93 -8.57 -20.84 -11.54
N PHE A 94 -8.68 -19.51 -11.51
CA PHE A 94 -7.71 -18.62 -12.15
C PHE A 94 -6.28 -18.81 -11.65
N MET A 95 -6.09 -19.03 -10.36
CA MET A 95 -4.76 -19.20 -9.78
C MET A 95 -4.18 -20.57 -10.10
N PHE A 96 -4.92 -21.65 -9.89
CA PHE A 96 -4.34 -23.00 -9.77
C PHE A 96 -4.75 -23.97 -10.87
N ASN A 97 -5.82 -23.72 -11.64
CA ASN A 97 -6.24 -24.61 -12.71
C ASN A 97 -5.26 -24.51 -13.90
N ARG A 98 -4.61 -25.63 -14.22
CA ARG A 98 -3.62 -25.72 -15.30
C ARG A 98 -4.25 -25.76 -16.69
N ASP A 99 -5.48 -26.23 -16.78
CA ASP A 99 -6.22 -26.36 -18.03
C ASP A 99 -6.84 -25.02 -18.46
N GLN A 100 -6.93 -24.07 -17.54
CA GLN A 100 -7.35 -22.71 -17.85
C GLN A 100 -6.28 -22.02 -18.70
N LYS A 101 -6.56 -21.88 -20.00
CA LYS A 101 -5.63 -21.31 -21.00
C LYS A 101 -5.04 -19.96 -20.61
N ARG A 102 -5.82 -19.14 -19.88
CA ARG A 102 -5.45 -17.80 -19.42
C ARG A 102 -5.24 -17.71 -17.90
N GLY A 103 -5.23 -18.83 -17.19
CA GLY A 103 -4.97 -18.88 -15.75
C GLY A 103 -3.51 -18.50 -15.43
N LEU A 104 -3.26 -18.20 -14.17
CA LEU A 104 -1.96 -17.81 -13.64
C LEU A 104 -1.03 -19.02 -13.44
N ARG A 105 -1.57 -20.23 -13.35
CA ARG A 105 -0.82 -21.50 -13.20
C ARG A 105 0.14 -21.48 -11.99
N LEU A 106 -0.31 -20.86 -10.91
CA LEU A 106 0.37 -20.82 -9.63
C LEU A 106 0.40 -22.22 -9.02
N ARG A 107 1.32 -22.43 -8.06
CA ARG A 107 1.43 -23.67 -7.30
C ARG A 107 1.56 -23.36 -5.81
N PRO A 108 1.13 -24.28 -4.93
CA PRO A 108 1.44 -24.18 -3.51
C PRO A 108 2.95 -23.99 -3.30
N GLY A 109 3.30 -23.08 -2.39
CA GLY A 109 4.70 -22.74 -2.08
C GLY A 109 5.34 -21.71 -3.01
N TYR A 110 4.68 -21.29 -4.09
CA TYR A 110 5.12 -20.10 -4.83
C TYR A 110 5.07 -18.87 -3.93
N SER A 111 6.00 -17.96 -4.14
CA SER A 111 6.02 -16.66 -3.47
C SER A 111 6.56 -15.61 -4.41
N VAL A 112 6.11 -14.38 -4.21
CA VAL A 112 6.66 -13.20 -4.88
C VAL A 112 7.12 -12.20 -3.83
N MET A 113 8.12 -11.40 -4.15
CA MET A 113 8.47 -10.26 -3.32
C MET A 113 7.52 -9.12 -3.68
N LEU A 114 6.70 -8.71 -2.73
CA LEU A 114 5.64 -7.72 -2.94
C LEU A 114 5.99 -6.44 -2.19
N THR A 115 6.11 -5.31 -2.90
CA THR A 115 6.00 -3.99 -2.26
C THR A 115 4.57 -3.83 -1.81
N LEU A 116 4.34 -3.65 -0.50
CA LEU A 116 3.01 -3.74 0.12
C LEU A 116 2.03 -2.68 -0.40
N ASP A 117 2.51 -1.46 -0.59
CA ASP A 117 1.74 -0.35 -1.14
C ASP A 117 2.66 0.56 -1.96
N ILE A 118 2.31 0.76 -3.23
CA ILE A 118 3.04 1.62 -4.18
C ILE A 118 3.14 3.08 -3.71
N ARG A 119 2.24 3.50 -2.82
CA ARG A 119 2.24 4.87 -2.28
C ARG A 119 3.33 5.09 -1.23
N GLN A 120 3.94 4.03 -0.68
CA GLN A 120 5.03 4.17 0.27
C GLN A 120 6.32 4.60 -0.46
N PRO A 121 7.08 5.56 0.08
CA PRO A 121 8.40 5.94 -0.43
C PRO A 121 9.48 4.93 0.01
N GLY A 122 10.68 5.03 -0.59
CA GLY A 122 11.86 4.21 -0.21
C GLY A 122 12.23 3.05 -1.13
N ASP A 123 13.25 2.30 -0.72
CA ASP A 123 13.79 1.15 -1.44
C ASP A 123 13.31 -0.19 -0.84
N ILE A 124 13.50 -1.29 -1.57
CA ILE A 124 13.00 -2.64 -1.23
C ILE A 124 13.35 -3.07 0.20
N GLY A 125 14.56 -2.76 0.66
CA GLY A 125 15.09 -3.15 1.97
C GLY A 125 14.74 -2.20 3.12
N GLU A 126 14.10 -1.07 2.83
CA GLU A 126 13.73 -0.09 3.85
C GLU A 126 12.43 -0.47 4.55
N ALA A 127 12.23 0.06 5.75
CA ALA A 127 10.97 -0.09 6.47
C ALA A 127 9.89 0.85 5.90
N GLY A 128 8.67 0.36 5.80
CA GLY A 128 7.48 1.16 5.51
C GLY A 128 6.62 1.33 6.77
N SER A 129 5.81 2.39 6.81
CA SER A 129 4.82 2.61 7.87
C SER A 129 3.42 2.55 7.27
N TYR A 130 2.66 1.55 7.69
CA TYR A 130 1.36 1.21 7.13
C TYR A 130 0.26 1.49 8.13
N ALA A 131 -0.87 1.97 7.64
CA ALA A 131 -2.11 2.08 8.39
C ALA A 131 -3.13 1.07 7.84
N ASP A 132 -4.18 0.84 8.61
CA ASP A 132 -5.32 0.04 8.19
C ASP A 132 -5.96 0.66 6.94
N GLY A 133 -6.24 -0.14 5.92
CA GLY A 133 -6.87 0.37 4.71
C GLY A 133 -6.57 -0.36 3.41
N PRO A 134 -7.22 0.10 2.32
CA PRO A 134 -6.97 -0.42 0.99
C PRO A 134 -5.58 0.00 0.50
N VAL A 135 -4.91 -0.93 -0.17
CA VAL A 135 -3.56 -0.77 -0.70
C VAL A 135 -3.44 -1.32 -2.12
N THR A 136 -2.46 -0.81 -2.86
CA THR A 136 -2.06 -1.38 -4.16
C THR A 136 -0.62 -1.84 -4.04
N GLY A 137 -0.41 -3.14 -3.90
CA GLY A 137 0.91 -3.73 -3.91
C GLY A 137 1.48 -3.86 -5.32
N VAL A 138 2.79 -4.01 -5.43
CA VAL A 138 3.48 -4.22 -6.72
C VAL A 138 4.48 -5.36 -6.57
N VAL A 139 4.34 -6.38 -7.41
CA VAL A 139 5.29 -7.48 -7.49
C VAL A 139 6.62 -6.92 -7.97
N ASN A 140 7.66 -7.06 -7.15
CA ASN A 140 8.96 -6.44 -7.39
C ASN A 140 10.02 -7.46 -7.82
N ILE A 141 9.98 -8.66 -7.25
CA ILE A 141 10.85 -9.78 -7.63
C ILE A 141 9.97 -11.02 -7.75
N SER A 142 10.05 -11.72 -8.89
CA SER A 142 9.24 -12.91 -9.14
C SER A 142 9.82 -13.84 -10.20
N ASP A 143 10.01 -15.11 -9.82
CA ASP A 143 10.24 -16.21 -10.76
C ASP A 143 8.91 -16.86 -11.23
N VAL A 144 7.78 -16.32 -10.78
CA VAL A 144 6.45 -16.87 -11.02
C VAL A 144 5.85 -16.23 -12.27
N ARG A 145 5.87 -16.96 -13.40
CA ARG A 145 5.36 -16.47 -14.69
C ARG A 145 3.94 -15.90 -14.67
N GLY A 146 3.08 -16.42 -13.79
CA GLY A 146 1.69 -15.94 -13.65
C GLY A 146 1.56 -14.59 -12.93
N LEU A 147 2.58 -14.20 -12.16
CA LEU A 147 2.63 -12.95 -11.42
C LEU A 147 4.00 -12.30 -11.69
N PRO A 148 4.27 -11.84 -12.92
CA PRO A 148 5.55 -11.23 -13.26
C PRO A 148 5.76 -9.92 -12.50
N GLU A 149 7.00 -9.47 -12.45
CA GLU A 149 7.37 -8.16 -11.92
C GLU A 149 6.55 -7.04 -12.57
N GLY A 150 6.16 -6.04 -11.78
CA GLY A 150 5.26 -4.96 -12.20
C GLY A 150 3.77 -5.29 -12.10
N THR A 151 3.38 -6.56 -11.86
CA THR A 151 1.98 -6.90 -11.57
C THR A 151 1.50 -6.13 -10.35
N ARG A 152 0.36 -5.45 -10.49
CA ARG A 152 -0.24 -4.70 -9.36
C ARG A 152 -1.28 -5.55 -8.67
N LEU A 153 -1.26 -5.58 -7.35
CA LEU A 153 -2.20 -6.33 -6.54
C LEU A 153 -3.06 -5.35 -5.74
N SER A 154 -4.38 -5.40 -5.89
CA SER A 154 -5.28 -4.60 -5.04
C SER A 154 -5.71 -5.42 -3.83
N GLY A 155 -5.62 -4.80 -2.66
CA GLY A 155 -5.82 -5.49 -1.39
C GLY A 155 -6.16 -4.56 -0.25
N TYR A 156 -6.10 -5.12 0.95
CA TYR A 156 -6.34 -4.41 2.20
C TYR A 156 -5.33 -4.87 3.25
N LEU A 157 -4.85 -3.92 4.06
CA LEU A 157 -4.01 -4.18 5.22
C LEU A 157 -4.81 -3.96 6.50
N TRP A 158 -4.69 -4.90 7.43
CA TRP A 158 -5.18 -4.78 8.79
C TRP A 158 -3.99 -4.61 9.73
N THR A 159 -3.93 -3.45 10.36
CA THR A 159 -2.86 -3.09 11.30
C THR A 159 -3.35 -3.08 12.75
N GLY A 160 -4.60 -3.50 13.01
CA GLY A 160 -5.06 -3.76 14.37
C GLY A 160 -4.35 -4.97 15.01
N GLY A 161 -4.16 -4.97 16.33
CA GLY A 161 -3.55 -6.09 17.06
C GLY A 161 -2.01 -6.11 17.01
N GLU A 162 -1.40 -7.28 17.21
CA GLU A 162 0.06 -7.45 17.31
C GLU A 162 0.75 -7.66 15.96
N VAL A 163 0.01 -8.15 14.96
CA VAL A 163 0.55 -8.53 13.65
C VAL A 163 -0.08 -7.72 12.53
N LEU A 164 0.68 -7.53 11.44
CA LEU A 164 0.17 -7.02 10.18
C LEU A 164 -0.44 -8.17 9.39
N VAL A 165 -1.68 -8.01 8.95
CA VAL A 165 -2.32 -8.93 8.00
C VAL A 165 -2.57 -8.20 6.71
N GLY A 166 -2.17 -8.77 5.57
CA GLY A 166 -2.48 -8.23 4.26
C GLY A 166 -3.10 -9.31 3.38
N ARG A 167 -4.24 -8.99 2.76
CA ARG A 167 -4.89 -9.85 1.77
C ARG A 167 -5.10 -9.05 0.49
N TYR A 168 -4.63 -9.60 -0.62
CA TYR A 168 -4.82 -9.06 -1.96
C TYR A 168 -5.77 -9.97 -2.73
N THR A 169 -6.78 -9.37 -3.35
CA THR A 169 -7.90 -10.10 -3.94
C THR A 169 -8.01 -9.92 -5.45
N GLU A 170 -7.29 -8.96 -6.01
CA GLU A 170 -7.27 -8.72 -7.46
C GLU A 170 -5.84 -8.51 -7.95
N ALA A 171 -5.52 -9.11 -9.10
CA ALA A 171 -4.26 -8.88 -9.79
C ALA A 171 -4.52 -8.16 -11.12
N HIS A 172 -3.86 -7.02 -11.31
CA HIS A 172 -3.82 -6.26 -12.55
C HIS A 172 -2.53 -6.63 -13.28
N LEU A 173 -2.68 -7.50 -14.27
CA LEU A 173 -1.58 -8.08 -15.05
C LEU A 173 -1.08 -7.08 -16.09
N LEU A 174 0.15 -7.29 -16.54
CA LEU A 174 0.79 -6.45 -17.56
C LEU A 174 0.12 -6.51 -18.94
N ASP A 175 -0.68 -7.55 -19.20
CA ASP A 175 -1.49 -7.69 -20.42
C ASP A 175 -2.83 -6.92 -20.34
N GLY A 176 -3.02 -6.11 -19.29
CA GLY A 176 -4.19 -5.27 -19.08
C GLY A 176 -5.38 -5.99 -18.44
N ARG A 177 -5.27 -7.30 -18.14
CA ARG A 177 -6.33 -8.02 -17.44
C ARG A 177 -6.34 -7.73 -15.94
N THR A 178 -7.54 -7.71 -15.38
CA THR A 178 -7.76 -7.85 -13.94
C THR A 178 -8.36 -9.24 -13.68
N VAL A 179 -7.75 -9.99 -12.76
CA VAL A 179 -8.21 -11.34 -12.40
C VAL A 179 -8.34 -11.49 -10.88
N PRO A 180 -9.29 -12.31 -10.39
CA PRO A 180 -9.42 -12.57 -8.96
C PRO A 180 -8.26 -13.46 -8.47
N VAL A 181 -7.73 -13.13 -7.30
CA VAL A 181 -6.66 -13.88 -6.64
C VAL A 181 -6.91 -13.99 -5.14
N CYS A 182 -6.16 -14.85 -4.48
CA CYS A 182 -5.98 -14.79 -3.04
C CYS A 182 -4.50 -14.84 -2.72
N ILE A 183 -3.96 -13.70 -2.31
CA ILE A 183 -2.55 -13.58 -1.95
C ILE A 183 -2.45 -12.99 -0.56
N VAL A 184 -1.70 -13.66 0.31
CA VAL A 184 -1.48 -13.23 1.69
C VAL A 184 -0.05 -12.75 1.91
N LEU A 185 0.12 -11.79 2.82
CA LEU A 185 1.45 -11.40 3.30
C LEU A 185 1.99 -12.41 4.30
N GLY A 186 3.26 -12.80 4.12
CA GLY A 186 3.93 -13.73 5.02
C GLY A 186 3.45 -15.18 4.89
N LYS A 187 4.33 -16.12 5.19
CA LYS A 187 4.06 -17.56 5.01
C LYS A 187 2.91 -18.07 5.89
N ARG A 188 2.72 -17.45 7.07
CA ARG A 188 1.62 -17.74 8.00
C ARG A 188 0.37 -16.89 7.75
N GLY A 189 0.38 -16.05 6.71
CA GLY A 189 -0.70 -15.09 6.43
C GLY A 189 -0.68 -13.82 7.27
N TYR A 190 0.40 -13.60 8.03
CA TYR A 190 0.66 -12.38 8.77
C TYR A 190 2.16 -12.13 8.87
N VAL A 191 2.50 -10.91 9.28
CA VAL A 191 3.87 -10.46 9.55
C VAL A 191 3.90 -9.81 10.92
N GLU A 192 4.92 -10.13 11.73
CA GLU A 192 5.13 -9.48 13.02
C GLU A 192 5.57 -8.03 12.79
N LYS A 193 5.02 -7.14 13.60
CA LYS A 193 5.36 -5.71 13.52
C LYS A 193 6.66 -5.46 14.27
N GLU A 194 7.37 -4.43 13.89
CA GLU A 194 8.47 -3.92 14.70
C GLU A 194 7.93 -3.37 16.03
N ASP A 195 8.68 -3.55 17.12
CA ASP A 195 8.26 -3.19 18.49
C ASP A 195 7.91 -1.71 18.66
N TRP A 196 8.50 -0.83 17.86
CA TRP A 196 8.23 0.61 17.87
C TRP A 196 7.03 1.02 17.00
N SER A 197 6.25 0.06 16.51
CA SER A 197 5.00 0.34 15.79
C SER A 197 3.99 1.03 16.70
N LYS A 198 3.46 2.16 16.26
CA LYS A 198 2.41 2.89 17.00
C LYS A 198 1.07 2.14 16.92
N PRO A 199 0.18 2.29 17.92
CA PRO A 199 -1.17 1.74 17.83
C PRO A 199 -1.89 2.16 16.53
N GLY A 200 -2.49 1.19 15.84
CA GLY A 200 -3.17 1.42 14.55
C GLY A 200 -2.23 1.55 13.34
N ALA A 201 -0.92 1.44 13.54
CA ALA A 201 0.07 1.38 12.49
C ALA A 201 0.90 0.09 12.57
N ALA A 202 1.54 -0.27 11.46
CA ALA A 202 2.52 -1.33 11.39
C ALA A 202 3.78 -0.78 10.72
N VAL A 203 4.91 -0.87 11.42
CA VAL A 203 6.22 -0.73 10.80
C VAL A 203 6.73 -2.12 10.48
N VAL A 204 7.02 -2.36 9.21
CA VAL A 204 7.54 -3.63 8.66
C VAL A 204 8.42 -3.31 7.45
N GLY A 205 9.16 -4.31 6.95
CA GLY A 205 9.84 -4.18 5.66
C GLY A 205 8.89 -3.76 4.53
N ARG A 206 9.33 -2.83 3.69
CA ARG A 206 8.51 -2.27 2.61
C ARG A 206 8.09 -3.32 1.58
N SER A 207 8.98 -4.27 1.32
CA SER A 207 8.74 -5.41 0.47
C SER A 207 8.80 -6.70 1.30
N LEU A 208 7.76 -7.53 1.20
CA LEU A 208 7.67 -8.79 1.95
C LEU A 208 7.27 -9.92 1.01
N PRO A 209 7.64 -11.17 1.34
CA PRO A 209 7.13 -12.33 0.63
C PRO A 209 5.61 -12.42 0.74
N ALA A 210 4.96 -12.57 -0.41
CA ALA A 210 3.53 -12.77 -0.54
C ALA A 210 3.24 -14.11 -1.22
N TYR A 211 2.21 -14.82 -0.74
CA TYR A 211 1.95 -16.21 -1.10
C TYR A 211 0.53 -16.37 -1.65
N PRO A 212 0.35 -17.00 -2.83
CA PRO A 212 -0.98 -17.41 -3.27
C PRO A 212 -1.49 -18.55 -2.39
N VAL A 213 -2.75 -18.48 -1.99
CA VAL A 213 -3.39 -19.46 -1.13
C VAL A 213 -4.72 -19.94 -1.72
N ASP A 214 -5.08 -21.18 -1.45
CA ASP A 214 -6.41 -21.74 -1.76
C ASP A 214 -7.42 -21.48 -0.64
N ARG A 215 -6.93 -21.15 0.56
CA ARG A 215 -7.72 -20.77 1.73
C ARG A 215 -7.05 -19.62 2.48
N TRP A 216 -7.86 -18.68 2.95
CA TRP A 216 -7.40 -17.64 3.85
C TRP A 216 -7.09 -18.19 5.25
N PRO A 217 -5.90 -17.88 5.80
CA PRO A 217 -5.52 -18.28 7.15
C PRO A 217 -6.11 -17.36 8.23
#